data_AF-A0AAN7HR17-F1
#
_entry.id   AF-A0AAN7HR17-F1
#
_cell.length_a   1.000
_cell.length_b   1.000
_cell.length_c   1.000
_cell.angle_alpha   90.00
_cell.angle_beta   90.00
_cell.angle_gamma   90.00
#
_symmetry.space_group_name_H-M   'P 1'
#
loop_
_entity.id
_entity.type
_entity.pdbx_description
1 polymer ?
#
loop_
_entity_poly.entity_id
_entity_poly.type
_entity_poly.pdbx_seq_one_letter_code
_entity_poly.pdbx_strand_id
1 'polypeptide(L)'
;MATHRSKKRKRTPSHATWCLHHASSLSLKSLVRHFELYDRQYSQARYRTILDKYFEHDAKASLLAELKQWNLSMDSTDFWKEQARSKVISDTHASCSVLVDQIIVVEETPHVDRSNDSPSATTSTSNASTSQNETNWENTNKNNTSSHSNAT
;
A
#
# COMPACT_ATOMS: atom_id res chain seq x y z
N MET A 1 -36.05 31.99 -28.85
CA MET A 1 -34.68 31.43 -29.04
C MET A 1 -34.36 30.51 -27.87
N ALA A 2 -34.39 29.20 -28.07
CA ALA A 2 -34.07 28.23 -27.03
C ALA A 2 -32.57 27.89 -27.09
N THR A 3 -31.82 28.24 -26.05
CA THR A 3 -30.40 27.92 -25.94
C THR A 3 -30.23 26.43 -25.61
N HIS A 4 -29.77 25.63 -26.56
CA HIS A 4 -29.36 24.25 -26.33
C HIS A 4 -28.15 24.22 -25.38
N ARG A 5 -28.38 23.88 -24.11
CA ARG A 5 -27.33 23.59 -23.14
C ARG A 5 -26.73 22.23 -23.50
N SER A 6 -25.60 22.22 -24.20
CA SER A 6 -24.85 21.01 -24.52
C SER A 6 -24.43 20.31 -23.21
N LYS A 7 -25.08 19.19 -22.87
CA LYS A 7 -24.69 18.32 -21.76
C LYS A 7 -23.28 17.81 -22.03
N LYS A 8 -22.28 18.38 -21.36
CA LYS A 8 -20.91 17.85 -21.34
C LYS A 8 -21.00 16.36 -20.95
N ARG A 9 -20.55 15.47 -21.85
CA ARG A 9 -20.44 14.05 -21.56
C ARG A 9 -19.48 13.90 -20.37
N LYS A 10 -20.00 13.48 -19.21
CA LYS A 10 -19.19 13.25 -18.02
C LYS A 10 -18.21 12.12 -18.35
N ARG A 11 -16.91 12.39 -18.27
CA ARG A 11 -15.87 11.40 -18.51
C ARG A 11 -16.05 10.24 -17.53
N THR A 12 -16.07 9.01 -18.05
CA THR A 12 -16.09 7.80 -17.23
C THR A 12 -14.86 7.79 -16.32
N PRO A 13 -15.00 7.60 -15.00
CA PRO A 13 -13.86 7.51 -14.09
C PRO A 13 -12.96 6.32 -14.45
N SER A 14 -11.64 6.46 -14.21
CA SER A 14 -10.63 5.41 -14.52
C SER A 14 -11.05 4.01 -14.04
N HIS A 15 -11.53 3.89 -12.80
CA HIS A 15 -11.98 2.60 -12.25
C HIS A 15 -13.11 1.97 -13.05
N ALA A 16 -14.09 2.77 -13.48
CA ALA A 16 -15.23 2.27 -14.23
C ALA A 16 -14.82 1.83 -15.64
N THR A 17 -13.92 2.58 -16.29
CA THR A 17 -13.37 2.20 -17.59
C THR A 17 -12.64 0.86 -17.49
N TRP A 18 -11.79 0.68 -16.48
CA TRP A 18 -11.07 -0.58 -16.28
C TRP A 18 -12.04 -1.76 -16.03
N CYS A 19 -13.06 -1.57 -15.19
CA CYS A 19 -14.08 -2.60 -14.93
C CYS A 19 -14.81 -3.04 -16.20
N LEU A 20 -15.13 -2.10 -17.09
CA LEU A 20 -15.80 -2.41 -18.35
C LEU A 20 -14.92 -3.23 -19.30
N HIS A 21 -13.62 -2.94 -19.36
CA HIS A 21 -12.67 -3.71 -20.15
C HIS A 21 -12.41 -5.12 -19.61
N HIS A 22 -12.60 -5.33 -18.30
CA HIS A 22 -12.37 -6.61 -17.63
C HIS A 22 -13.66 -7.25 -17.12
N ALA A 23 -14.80 -6.94 -17.74
CA ALA A 23 -16.13 -7.34 -17.27
C ALA A 23 -16.28 -8.86 -17.08
N SER A 24 -15.60 -9.68 -17.89
CA SER A 24 -15.66 -11.15 -17.83
C SER A 24 -14.91 -11.77 -16.65
N SER A 25 -13.92 -11.07 -16.09
CA SER A 25 -13.13 -11.51 -14.94
C SER A 25 -13.24 -10.52 -13.76
N LEU A 26 -14.27 -9.67 -13.80
CA LEU A 26 -14.48 -8.64 -12.81
C LEU A 26 -14.94 -9.27 -11.50
N SER A 27 -14.18 -9.01 -10.45
CA SER A 27 -14.57 -9.30 -9.08
C SER A 27 -14.13 -8.12 -8.21
N LEU A 28 -14.64 -8.03 -6.99
CA LEU A 28 -14.11 -7.04 -6.04
C LEU A 28 -12.62 -7.26 -5.78
N LYS A 29 -12.19 -8.54 -5.73
CA LYS A 29 -10.80 -8.92 -5.52
C LYS A 29 -9.89 -8.40 -6.63
N SER A 30 -10.31 -8.52 -7.90
CA SER A 30 -9.53 -8.03 -9.04
C SER A 30 -9.48 -6.50 -9.08
N LEU A 31 -10.59 -5.81 -8.76
CA LEU A 31 -10.60 -4.35 -8.64
C LEU A 31 -9.63 -3.86 -7.54
N VAL A 32 -9.71 -4.44 -6.36
CA VAL A 32 -8.89 -4.03 -5.20
C VAL A 32 -7.41 -4.20 -5.49
N ARG A 33 -7.02 -5.32 -6.11
CA ARG A 33 -5.62 -5.56 -6.50
C ARG A 33 -5.14 -4.59 -7.56
N HIS A 34 -5.95 -4.29 -8.57
CA HIS A 34 -5.51 -3.43 -9.67
C HIS A 34 -5.30 -1.97 -9.24
N PHE A 35 -6.12 -1.47 -8.31
CA PHE A 35 -6.06 -0.08 -7.84
C PHE A 35 -5.42 0.06 -6.46
N GLU A 36 -4.81 -1.01 -5.92
CA GLU A 36 -4.14 -1.02 -4.61
C GLU A 36 -5.03 -0.43 -3.49
N LEU A 37 -6.30 -0.84 -3.46
CA LEU A 37 -7.27 -0.28 -2.51
C LEU A 37 -7.22 -1.02 -1.17
N TYR A 38 -6.57 -0.42 -0.18
CA TYR A 38 -6.41 -1.06 1.12
C TYR A 38 -7.64 -0.95 2.04
N ASP A 39 -8.52 0.03 1.83
CA ASP A 39 -9.71 0.21 2.65
C ASP A 39 -10.88 -0.66 2.15
N ARG A 40 -11.36 -1.56 3.02
CA ARG A 40 -12.43 -2.52 2.70
C ARG A 40 -13.75 -1.83 2.38
N GLN A 41 -14.19 -0.87 3.19
CA GLN A 41 -15.52 -0.26 3.08
C GLN A 41 -15.61 0.60 1.82
N TYR A 42 -14.59 1.42 1.59
CA TYR A 42 -14.42 2.22 0.40
C TYR A 42 -14.40 1.34 -0.86
N SER A 43 -13.61 0.27 -0.87
CA SER A 43 -13.52 -0.64 -2.00
C SER A 43 -14.87 -1.25 -2.35
N GLN A 44 -15.61 -1.72 -1.35
CA GLN A 44 -16.96 -2.28 -1.55
C GLN A 44 -17.94 -1.23 -2.05
N ALA A 45 -17.99 -0.05 -1.43
CA ALA A 45 -18.87 1.03 -1.85
C ALA A 45 -18.57 1.48 -3.28
N ARG A 46 -17.28 1.58 -3.63
CA ARG A 46 -16.82 1.95 -4.96
C ARG A 46 -17.21 0.90 -6.00
N TYR A 47 -16.98 -0.38 -5.71
CA TYR A 47 -17.39 -1.48 -6.58
C TYR A 47 -18.89 -1.48 -6.84
N ARG A 48 -19.71 -1.40 -5.77
CA ARG A 48 -21.18 -1.30 -5.90
C ARG A 48 -21.62 -0.10 -6.74
N THR A 49 -21.00 1.06 -6.55
CA THR A 49 -21.29 2.27 -7.32
C THR A 49 -20.97 2.11 -8.81
N ILE A 50 -19.90 1.38 -9.15
CA ILE A 50 -19.54 1.10 -10.53
C ILE A 50 -20.55 0.14 -11.15
N LEU A 51 -20.88 -0.95 -10.46
CA LEU A 51 -21.89 -1.90 -10.95
C LEU A 51 -23.25 -1.24 -11.16
N ASP A 52 -23.67 -0.37 -10.24
CA ASP A 52 -24.95 0.32 -10.31
C ASP A 52 -25.08 1.26 -11.53
N LYS A 53 -23.97 1.87 -11.96
CA LYS A 53 -23.97 2.89 -13.02
C LYS A 53 -23.66 2.36 -14.40
N TYR A 54 -22.87 1.28 -14.51
CA TYR A 54 -22.25 0.88 -15.77
C TYR A 54 -22.57 -0.56 -16.20
N PHE A 55 -23.19 -1.36 -15.34
CA PHE A 55 -23.51 -2.76 -15.65
C PHE A 55 -25.02 -2.93 -15.81
N GLU A 56 -25.40 -3.82 -16.73
CA GLU A 56 -26.79 -4.24 -16.88
C GLU A 56 -27.29 -4.98 -15.64
N HIS A 57 -28.61 -4.99 -15.45
CA HIS A 57 -29.25 -5.50 -14.25
C HIS A 57 -28.83 -6.94 -13.92
N ASP A 58 -28.79 -7.82 -14.92
CA ASP A 58 -28.49 -9.24 -14.73
C ASP A 58 -27.02 -9.48 -14.40
N ALA A 59 -26.11 -8.83 -15.13
CA ALA A 59 -24.68 -8.86 -14.84
C ALA A 59 -24.36 -8.30 -13.45
N LYS A 60 -24.99 -7.17 -13.09
CA LYS A 60 -24.89 -6.57 -11.75
C LYS A 60 -25.37 -7.53 -10.67
N ALA A 61 -26.53 -8.16 -10.85
CA ALA A 61 -27.10 -9.09 -9.87
C ALA A 61 -26.16 -10.28 -9.62
N SER A 62 -25.60 -10.86 -10.69
CA SER A 62 -24.61 -11.94 -10.61
C SER A 62 -23.36 -11.51 -9.82
N LEU A 63 -22.76 -10.36 -10.19
CA LEU A 63 -21.56 -9.83 -9.54
C LEU A 63 -21.78 -9.46 -8.06
N LEU A 64 -22.98 -9.02 -7.70
CA LEU A 64 -23.35 -8.75 -6.31
C LEU A 64 -23.58 -10.03 -5.50
N ALA A 65 -24.13 -11.08 -6.12
CA ALA A 65 -24.27 -12.39 -5.50
C ALA A 65 -22.89 -13.02 -5.23
N GLU A 66 -21.98 -12.97 -6.21
CA GLU A 66 -20.58 -13.39 -6.04
C GLU A 66 -19.91 -12.62 -4.90
N LEU A 67 -20.06 -11.29 -4.87
CA LEU A 67 -19.52 -10.47 -3.79
C LEU A 67 -20.07 -10.88 -2.41
N LYS A 68 -21.37 -11.18 -2.31
CA LYS A 68 -21.99 -11.62 -1.06
C LYS A 68 -21.41 -12.97 -0.62
N GLN A 69 -21.30 -13.92 -1.53
CA GLN A 69 -20.73 -15.24 -1.26
C GLN A 69 -19.27 -15.14 -0.83
N TRP A 70 -18.47 -14.35 -1.55
CA TRP A 70 -17.06 -14.15 -1.23
C TRP A 70 -16.88 -13.51 0.15
N ASN A 71 -17.68 -12.51 0.52
CA ASN A 71 -17.58 -11.86 1.84
C ASN A 71 -17.78 -12.82 3.03
N LEU A 72 -18.51 -13.92 2.84
CA LEU A 72 -18.75 -14.95 3.86
C LEU A 72 -17.67 -16.03 3.88
N SER A 73 -16.77 -16.04 2.90
CA SER A 73 -15.70 -17.03 2.78
C SER A 73 -14.48 -16.69 3.63
N MET A 74 -13.69 -17.73 3.95
CA MET A 74 -12.37 -17.55 4.57
C MET A 74 -11.42 -16.79 3.65
N ASP A 75 -11.49 -17.00 2.32
CA ASP A 75 -10.65 -16.30 1.33
C ASP A 75 -10.81 -14.78 1.41
N SER A 76 -12.02 -14.26 1.68
CA SER A 76 -12.21 -12.82 1.91
C SER A 76 -11.46 -12.35 3.17
N THR A 77 -11.53 -13.11 4.26
CA THR A 77 -10.83 -12.76 5.51
C THR A 77 -9.32 -12.73 5.30
N ASP A 78 -8.77 -13.76 4.67
CA ASP A 78 -7.33 -13.84 4.41
C ASP A 78 -6.87 -12.78 3.43
N PHE A 79 -7.67 -12.51 2.41
CA PHE A 79 -7.40 -11.43 1.46
C PHE A 79 -7.29 -10.07 2.15
N TRP A 80 -8.22 -9.71 3.05
CA TRP A 80 -8.17 -8.42 3.73
C TRP A 80 -7.04 -8.32 4.75
N LYS A 81 -6.66 -9.43 5.40
CA LYS A 81 -5.45 -9.48 6.23
C LYS A 81 -4.21 -9.19 5.38
N GLU A 82 -4.13 -9.78 4.18
CA GLU A 82 -3.02 -9.55 3.27
C GLU A 82 -2.99 -8.10 2.78
N GLN A 83 -4.14 -7.53 2.40
CA GLN A 83 -4.21 -6.11 2.02
C GLN A 83 -3.76 -5.18 3.17
N ALA A 84 -4.11 -5.48 4.41
CA ALA A 84 -3.65 -4.72 5.56
C ALA A 84 -2.12 -4.78 5.73
N ARG A 85 -1.51 -5.95 5.51
CA ARG A 85 -0.04 -6.10 5.50
C ARG A 85 0.59 -5.29 4.37
N SER A 86 0.07 -5.41 3.16
CA SER A 86 0.57 -4.66 2.01
C SER A 86 0.52 -3.15 2.25
N LYS A 87 -0.55 -2.65 2.89
CA LYS A 87 -0.65 -1.24 3.28
C LYS A 87 0.48 -0.81 4.22
N VAL A 88 0.72 -1.57 5.30
CA VAL A 88 1.77 -1.26 6.28
C VAL A 88 3.15 -1.26 5.64
N ILE A 89 3.43 -2.22 4.75
CA ILE A 89 4.67 -2.28 3.99
C ILE A 89 4.83 -1.03 3.12
N SER A 90 3.78 -0.66 2.38
CA SER A 90 3.77 0.53 1.51
C SER A 90 3.99 1.82 2.31
N ASP A 91 3.27 2.00 3.43
CA ASP A 91 3.40 3.16 4.32
C ASP A 91 4.82 3.25 4.92
N THR A 92 5.39 2.11 5.30
CA THR A 92 6.76 2.03 5.84
C THR A 92 7.78 2.44 4.78
N HIS A 93 7.65 1.90 3.57
CA HIS A 93 8.53 2.24 2.45
C HIS A 93 8.46 3.75 2.13
N ALA A 94 7.26 4.32 2.07
CA ALA A 94 7.07 5.75 1.87
C ALA A 94 7.71 6.59 2.99
N SER A 95 7.54 6.17 4.24
CA SER A 95 8.13 6.86 5.40
C SER A 95 9.66 6.83 5.38
N CYS A 96 10.26 5.68 5.05
CA CYS A 96 11.71 5.55 4.90
C CYS A 96 12.26 6.39 3.74
N SER A 97 11.56 6.43 2.60
CA SER A 97 11.95 7.28 1.46
C SER A 97 12.01 8.74 1.88
N VAL A 98 10.98 9.23 2.57
CA VAL A 98 10.93 10.62 3.06
C VAL A 98 12.08 10.92 4.03
N LEU A 99 12.42 9.99 4.92
CA LEU A 99 13.54 10.15 5.85
C LEU A 99 14.89 10.23 5.11
N VAL A 100 15.11 9.36 4.12
CA VAL A 100 16.34 9.36 3.32
C VAL A 100 16.46 10.66 2.52
N ASP A 101 15.36 11.11 1.89
CA ASP A 101 15.33 12.37 1.16
C ASP A 101 15.67 13.56 2.07
N GLN A 102 15.22 13.55 3.33
CA GLN A 102 15.58 14.58 4.31
C GLN A 102 17.07 14.56 4.69
N ILE A 103 17.65 13.38 4.93
CA ILE A 103 19.07 13.26 5.29
C ILE A 103 19.96 13.75 4.15
N ILE A 104 19.67 13.34 2.91
CA ILE A 104 20.44 13.76 1.73
C ILE A 104 20.36 15.28 1.54
N VAL A 105 19.16 15.87 1.62
CA VAL A 105 18.99 17.32 1.46
C VAL A 105 19.70 18.11 2.57
N VAL A 106 19.76 17.58 3.79
CA VAL A 106 20.41 18.25 4.93
C VAL A 106 21.94 18.11 4.88
N GLU A 107 22.49 16.96 4.46
CA GLU A 107 23.95 16.78 4.33
C GLU A 107 24.53 17.39 3.05
N GLU A 108 23.78 17.50 1.95
CA GLU A 108 24.27 18.06 0.68
C GLU A 108 24.08 19.58 0.51
N THR A 109 23.52 20.30 1.49
CA THR A 109 23.72 21.75 1.54
C THR A 109 25.07 22.04 2.20
N PRO A 110 26.16 22.31 1.46
CA PRO A 110 27.32 22.91 2.08
C PRO A 110 26.83 24.24 2.66
N HIS A 111 26.90 24.36 3.97
CA HIS A 111 26.96 25.67 4.59
C HIS A 111 28.23 26.32 4.02
N VAL A 112 28.07 27.12 2.96
CA VAL A 112 29.13 28.00 2.46
C VAL A 112 29.28 29.09 3.50
N ASP A 113 29.90 28.74 4.62
CA ASP A 113 30.48 29.70 5.53
C ASP A 113 31.67 30.29 4.78
N ARG A 114 31.41 31.40 4.10
CA ARG A 114 32.40 32.17 3.37
C ARG A 114 33.26 32.95 4.38
N SER A 115 33.96 32.23 5.24
CA SER A 115 34.95 32.79 6.15
C SER A 115 36.32 32.71 5.48
N ASN A 116 36.61 33.76 4.72
CA ASN A 116 37.93 34.04 4.20
C ASN A 116 38.74 34.70 5.34
N ASP A 117 39.65 33.96 5.99
CA ASP A 117 41.01 34.43 6.29
C ASP A 117 41.89 33.37 7.00
N SER A 118 42.87 32.90 6.21
CA SER A 118 44.28 32.62 6.52
C SER A 118 44.72 31.51 7.51
N PRO A 119 45.78 30.72 7.18
CA PRO A 119 46.18 29.52 7.90
C PRO A 119 47.30 29.75 8.92
N SER A 120 47.30 29.00 10.03
CA SER A 120 48.52 28.78 10.81
C SER A 120 48.55 27.40 11.49
N ALA A 121 49.38 26.53 10.90
CA ALA A 121 50.30 25.57 11.51
C ALA A 121 49.92 24.75 12.77
N THR A 122 49.83 23.43 12.53
CA THR A 122 50.48 22.29 13.22
C THR A 122 50.38 22.14 14.74
N THR A 123 49.83 21.00 15.19
CA THR A 123 50.59 19.99 15.95
C THR A 123 49.84 18.66 16.07
N SER A 124 50.57 17.59 15.82
CA SER A 124 50.15 16.19 15.91
C SER A 124 49.82 15.75 17.32
N THR A 125 48.82 14.87 17.47
CA THR A 125 48.88 13.76 18.44
C THR A 125 48.11 12.55 17.91
N SER A 126 48.83 11.44 17.72
CA SER A 126 48.32 10.11 17.40
C SER A 126 47.82 9.40 18.66
N ASN A 127 46.61 8.85 18.60
CA ASN A 127 46.18 7.80 19.54
C ASN A 127 45.33 6.77 18.77
N ALA A 128 45.91 5.59 18.58
CA ALA A 128 45.26 4.40 18.04
C ALA A 128 44.32 3.74 19.09
N SER A 129 43.23 3.11 18.65
CA SER A 129 42.78 1.76 19.07
C SER A 129 41.44 1.36 18.42
N THR A 130 41.53 0.54 17.37
CA THR A 130 40.96 -0.81 17.16
C THR A 130 39.67 -1.29 17.86
N SER A 131 38.85 -1.95 17.02
CA SER A 131 37.87 -3.05 17.27
C SER A 131 36.50 -2.70 17.83
N GLN A 132 35.40 -3.38 17.53
CA GLN A 132 35.01 -4.40 16.53
C GLN A 132 33.46 -4.49 16.57
N ASN A 133 32.87 -5.05 15.52
CA ASN A 133 31.47 -5.48 15.42
C ASN A 133 30.94 -6.20 16.67
N GLU A 134 29.62 -6.11 16.93
CA GLU A 134 28.73 -7.29 16.94
C GLU A 134 27.24 -6.92 17.06
N THR A 135 26.52 -7.21 15.98
CA THR A 135 25.08 -7.45 15.90
C THR A 135 24.66 -8.57 16.87
N ASN A 136 23.65 -8.34 17.72
CA ASN A 136 22.93 -9.45 18.36
C ASN A 136 21.45 -9.41 17.94
N TRP A 137 21.08 -10.39 17.11
CA TRP A 137 19.73 -10.73 16.71
C TRP A 137 19.41 -12.07 17.35
N GLU A 138 18.64 -12.08 18.44
CA GLU A 138 18.23 -13.34 19.07
C GLU A 138 16.74 -13.60 18.80
N ASN A 139 16.55 -14.41 17.77
CA ASN A 139 15.33 -15.12 17.45
C ASN A 139 15.42 -16.49 18.14
N THR A 140 14.64 -16.75 19.18
CA THR A 140 14.41 -18.13 19.64
C THR A 140 12.93 -18.46 19.64
N ASN A 141 12.55 -19.07 18.52
CA ASN A 141 11.36 -19.87 18.34
C ASN A 141 11.60 -21.24 19.02
N LYS A 142 10.72 -21.69 19.93
CA LYS A 142 10.63 -23.10 20.32
C LYS A 142 9.18 -23.56 20.29
N ASN A 143 8.98 -24.49 19.37
CA ASN A 143 7.74 -25.14 18.99
C ASN A 143 7.37 -26.28 19.96
N ASN A 144 6.07 -26.54 20.03
CA ASN A 144 5.37 -27.84 20.06
C ASN A 144 5.74 -28.96 21.05
N THR A 145 4.71 -29.42 21.76
CA THR A 145 4.28 -30.83 21.91
C THR A 145 2.85 -30.83 22.47
N SER A 146 1.80 -31.08 21.68
CA SER A 146 1.26 -32.41 21.32
C SER A 146 0.99 -33.33 22.51
N SER A 147 -0.30 -33.53 22.84
CA SER A 147 -0.90 -34.86 23.04
C SER A 147 -2.42 -34.81 23.04
N HIS A 148 -3.00 -35.59 22.13
CA HIS A 148 -4.39 -36.07 22.09
C HIS A 148 -4.84 -36.72 23.40
N SER A 149 -6.13 -36.62 23.74
CA SER A 149 -7.05 -37.78 23.73
C SER A 149 -8.54 -37.38 23.80
N ASN A 150 -9.30 -37.98 22.87
CA ASN A 150 -10.74 -38.32 22.81
C ASN A 150 -11.39 -38.68 24.17
N ALA A 151 -12.68 -38.93 24.34
CA ALA A 151 -13.98 -38.63 23.72
C ALA A 151 -14.98 -39.44 24.59
N THR A 152 -16.19 -38.91 24.81
CA THR A 152 -17.42 -39.60 25.29
C THR A 152 -17.44 -40.18 26.70
#